data_AF-A0ABD6CY47-F1
#
_entry.id   AF-A0ABD6CY47-F1
#
_cell.length_a   1.000
_cell.length_b   1.000
_cell.length_c   1.000
_cell.angle_alpha   90.00
_cell.angle_beta   90.00
_cell.angle_gamma   90.00
#
_symmetry.space_group_name_H-M   'P 1'
#
loop_
_entity.id
_entity.type
_entity.pdbx_description
1 polymer ?
#
loop_
_entity_poly.entity_id
_entity_poly.type
_entity_poly.pdbx_seq_one_letter_code
_entity_poly.pdbx_strand_id
1 'polypeptide(L)'
;MNDGSGPGRLTRRGTLTAGLSFLGAGCLGGGGDEDGTRSLSTHPVGTDLNVQPRLGPEPGLAPATIVAFEDPSCPRCAAFEQNTVPQIRTELVDPGEATFVSRTIPVVYPWGSPATYALEATFARDADAFWTLAAHYFDRQDTFDRDNVLDRTESFLAAETDVDAAGVVDDAEREVHADAVQTDLDASEAADVDGTPTVFLFRDGEYRTRATGSVSFDFVTGALEP
;
A
#
# COMPACT_ATOMS: atom_id res chain seq x y z
N MET A 1 7.30 -54.55 -61.94
CA MET A 1 7.59 -53.75 -60.73
C MET A 1 6.27 -53.64 -59.98
N ASN A 2 5.91 -54.68 -59.21
CA ASN A 2 6.15 -54.81 -57.75
C ASN A 2 5.51 -53.65 -57.00
N ASP A 3 4.34 -53.88 -56.39
CA ASP A 3 4.15 -54.33 -54.99
C ASP A 3 4.27 -53.12 -54.04
N GLY A 4 3.40 -52.87 -53.07
CA GLY A 4 2.33 -53.63 -52.47
C GLY A 4 1.94 -52.96 -51.14
N SER A 5 0.80 -53.37 -50.60
CA SER A 5 0.49 -53.61 -49.17
C SER A 5 0.96 -52.59 -48.09
N GLY A 6 0.10 -52.09 -47.20
CA GLY A 6 -1.27 -52.50 -46.94
C GLY A 6 -1.90 -51.84 -45.70
N PRO A 7 -3.13 -52.26 -45.33
CA PRO A 7 -3.82 -51.77 -44.15
C PRO A 7 -3.55 -52.67 -42.93
N GLY A 8 -3.05 -52.07 -41.85
CA GLY A 8 -2.91 -52.69 -40.53
C GLY A 8 -4.18 -52.53 -39.71
N ARG A 9 -4.81 -53.67 -39.39
CA ARG A 9 -5.97 -53.86 -38.51
C ARG A 9 -5.71 -53.30 -37.10
N LEU A 10 -6.78 -53.04 -36.34
CA LEU A 10 -7.10 -53.81 -35.13
C LEU A 10 -8.46 -53.39 -34.53
N THR A 11 -9.43 -54.28 -34.68
CA THR A 11 -10.64 -54.41 -33.87
C THR A 11 -10.29 -54.93 -32.48
N ARG A 12 -10.82 -54.33 -31.41
CA ARG A 12 -11.50 -55.03 -30.28
C ARG A 12 -11.73 -54.13 -29.08
N ARG A 13 -12.70 -54.59 -28.28
CA ARG A 13 -13.08 -54.28 -26.88
C ARG A 13 -14.26 -53.31 -26.83
N GLY A 14 -15.41 -53.67 -26.27
CA GLY A 14 -15.73 -54.72 -25.32
C GLY A 14 -16.55 -54.06 -24.21
N THR A 15 -17.85 -54.36 -24.17
CA THR A 15 -18.78 -53.92 -23.13
C THR A 15 -18.34 -54.43 -21.76
N LEU A 16 -18.32 -53.56 -20.75
CA LEU A 16 -18.32 -53.93 -19.34
C LEU A 16 -19.21 -52.96 -18.55
N THR A 17 -20.17 -53.58 -17.86
CA THR A 17 -21.13 -53.06 -16.89
C THR A 17 -20.48 -52.74 -15.54
N ALA A 18 -21.30 -52.11 -14.69
CA ALA A 18 -21.28 -52.09 -13.22
C ALA A 18 -20.72 -50.80 -12.59
N GLY A 19 -21.63 -50.12 -11.89
CA GLY A 19 -21.32 -49.00 -11.02
C GLY A 19 -20.71 -49.43 -9.70
N LEU A 20 -20.14 -48.44 -9.01
CA LEU A 20 -19.84 -48.49 -7.58
C LEU A 20 -20.06 -47.10 -6.99
N SER A 21 -20.94 -47.05 -6.00
CA SER A 21 -21.15 -45.95 -5.08
C SER A 21 -19.85 -45.60 -4.35
N PHE A 22 -19.50 -44.32 -4.28
CA PHE A 22 -18.47 -43.84 -3.36
C PHE A 22 -19.09 -42.96 -2.27
N LEU A 23 -18.78 -43.42 -1.06
CA LEU A 23 -18.96 -42.88 0.27
C LEU A 23 -18.70 -41.38 0.38
N GLY A 24 -19.44 -40.75 1.31
CA GLY A 24 -19.27 -39.36 1.67
C GLY A 24 -17.88 -39.03 2.21
N ALA A 25 -17.38 -37.88 1.80
CA ALA A 25 -16.48 -37.02 2.55
C ALA A 25 -17.34 -35.80 2.91
N GLY A 26 -17.59 -35.49 4.18
CA GLY A 26 -16.56 -35.16 5.16
C GLY A 26 -16.20 -33.70 4.93
N CYS A 27 -16.89 -32.80 5.64
CA CYS A 27 -16.63 -31.37 5.61
C CYS A 27 -15.16 -31.11 5.95
N LEU A 28 -14.36 -30.79 4.94
CA LEU A 28 -13.04 -30.22 5.14
C LEU A 28 -13.24 -28.73 5.40
N GLY A 29 -13.40 -28.40 6.67
CA GLY A 29 -13.15 -27.05 7.16
C GLY A 29 -11.68 -26.73 6.92
N GLY A 30 -11.42 -25.91 5.91
CA GLY A 30 -10.12 -25.27 5.72
C GLY A 30 -9.97 -24.16 6.75
N GLY A 31 -9.52 -24.52 7.96
CA GLY A 31 -8.87 -23.57 8.85
C GLY A 31 -7.38 -23.61 8.52
N GLY A 32 -6.95 -22.72 7.64
CA GLY A 32 -5.53 -22.55 7.28
C GLY A 32 -4.99 -21.28 7.92
N ASP A 33 -4.13 -21.44 8.91
CA ASP A 33 -3.05 -20.53 9.32
C ASP A 33 -3.33 -19.01 9.31
N GLU A 34 -4.28 -18.55 10.13
CA GLU A 34 -4.43 -17.11 10.42
C GLU A 34 -3.33 -16.54 11.34
N ASP A 35 -2.44 -17.37 11.89
CA ASP A 35 -1.40 -16.91 12.81
C ASP A 35 -0.24 -16.25 12.06
N GLY A 36 0.00 -16.67 10.81
CA GLY A 36 1.03 -16.13 9.96
C GLY A 36 0.74 -14.70 9.52
N THR A 37 -0.51 -14.31 9.25
CA THR A 37 -0.83 -12.93 8.81
C THR A 37 -0.95 -11.93 9.96
N ARG A 38 -0.74 -12.35 11.21
CA ARG A 38 -0.83 -11.47 12.39
C ARG A 38 0.46 -10.70 12.67
N SER A 39 1.63 -11.12 12.21
CA SER A 39 2.85 -10.36 12.46
C SER A 39 3.11 -9.29 11.39
N LEU A 40 3.76 -8.18 11.75
CA LEU A 40 4.18 -7.12 10.83
C LEU A 40 5.01 -7.67 9.66
N SER A 41 5.90 -8.64 9.91
CA SER A 41 6.82 -9.18 8.91
C SER A 41 6.16 -10.05 7.83
N THR A 42 4.94 -10.50 8.09
CA THR A 42 4.20 -11.48 7.28
C THR A 42 2.83 -10.97 6.86
N HIS A 43 2.36 -9.87 7.45
CA HIS A 43 1.19 -9.13 6.99
C HIS A 43 1.51 -8.43 5.66
N PRO A 44 0.59 -8.40 4.67
CA PRO A 44 0.86 -7.80 3.36
C PRO A 44 1.39 -6.35 3.39
N VAL A 45 0.83 -5.53 4.29
CA VAL A 45 1.30 -4.15 4.54
C VAL A 45 2.74 -4.05 5.03
N GLY A 46 3.34 -5.17 5.46
CA GLY A 46 4.74 -5.31 5.88
C GLY A 46 5.74 -5.32 4.73
N THR A 47 5.29 -5.55 3.49
CA THR A 47 6.13 -5.69 2.30
C THR A 47 6.92 -4.43 2.03
N ASP A 48 8.25 -4.48 2.01
CA ASP A 48 9.11 -3.33 1.69
C ASP A 48 8.95 -2.10 2.60
N LEU A 49 8.48 -2.27 3.85
CA LEU A 49 8.28 -1.14 4.78
C LEU A 49 9.53 -0.29 5.04
N ASN A 50 10.73 -0.87 4.96
CA ASN A 50 11.98 -0.15 5.24
C ASN A 50 12.36 0.88 4.16
N VAL A 51 11.81 0.73 2.95
CA VAL A 51 12.02 1.65 1.83
C VAL A 51 10.86 2.61 1.63
N GLN A 52 9.89 2.63 2.55
CA GLN A 52 8.76 3.55 2.51
C GLN A 52 9.07 4.87 3.24
N PRO A 53 8.41 5.98 2.85
CA PRO A 53 8.44 7.21 3.62
C PRO A 53 7.98 6.98 5.06
N ARG A 54 8.79 7.41 6.03
CA ARG A 54 8.47 7.23 7.45
C ARG A 54 8.90 8.39 8.33
N LEU A 55 8.23 8.49 9.49
CA LEU A 55 8.64 9.27 10.64
C LEU A 55 9.04 8.30 11.75
N GLY A 56 10.17 8.59 12.41
CA GLY A 56 10.69 7.76 13.51
C GLY A 56 11.70 6.70 13.06
N PRO A 57 12.02 5.73 13.95
CA PRO A 57 13.01 4.69 13.68
C PRO A 57 12.51 3.69 12.62
N GLU A 58 13.36 2.76 12.20
CA GLU A 58 12.93 1.70 11.26
C GLU A 58 11.73 0.91 11.82
N PRO A 59 10.74 0.55 10.98
CA PRO A 59 9.58 -0.23 11.39
C PRO A 59 9.97 -1.48 12.18
N GLY A 60 9.31 -1.69 13.32
CA GLY A 60 9.62 -2.78 14.26
C GLY A 60 10.73 -2.49 15.29
N LEU A 61 11.41 -1.34 15.23
CA LEU A 61 12.34 -0.92 16.30
C LEU A 61 11.63 -0.17 17.43
N ALA A 62 10.61 0.63 17.11
CA ALA A 62 9.71 1.20 18.10
C ALA A 62 8.66 0.16 18.55
N PRO A 63 8.10 0.27 19.77
CA PRO A 63 7.02 -0.61 20.24
C PRO A 63 5.85 -0.68 19.28
N ALA A 64 5.45 0.44 18.65
CA ALA A 64 4.36 0.49 17.69
C ALA A 64 4.85 0.75 16.25
N THR A 65 4.11 0.22 15.28
CA THR A 65 4.23 0.59 13.86
C THR A 65 2.85 0.91 13.32
N ILE A 66 2.71 2.11 12.75
CA ILE A 66 1.49 2.65 12.17
C ILE A 66 1.73 2.76 10.68
N VAL A 67 0.95 2.05 9.86
CA VAL A 67 1.06 2.11 8.39
C VAL A 67 -0.21 2.71 7.84
N ALA A 68 -0.12 3.84 7.14
CA ALA A 68 -1.25 4.52 6.55
C ALA A 68 -1.20 4.42 5.01
N PHE A 69 -2.27 3.90 4.41
CA PHE A 69 -2.52 4.02 2.98
C PHE A 69 -3.36 5.26 2.72
N GLU A 70 -2.80 6.19 1.97
CA GLU A 70 -3.36 7.51 1.75
C GLU A 70 -3.34 7.89 0.27
N ASP A 71 -4.23 8.78 -0.12
CA ASP A 71 -4.22 9.37 -1.46
C ASP A 71 -4.07 10.88 -1.27
N PRO A 72 -3.08 11.55 -1.89
CA PRO A 72 -2.88 12.99 -1.76
C PRO A 72 -4.12 13.81 -2.17
N SER A 73 -5.01 13.23 -2.97
CA SER A 73 -6.27 13.84 -3.41
C SER A 73 -7.48 13.54 -2.54
N CYS A 74 -7.38 12.63 -1.56
CA CYS A 74 -8.52 12.24 -0.74
C CYS A 74 -8.81 13.24 0.39
N PRO A 75 -10.03 13.81 0.47
CA PRO A 75 -10.39 14.78 1.51
C PRO A 75 -10.31 14.23 2.94
N ARG A 76 -10.53 12.92 3.11
CA ARG A 76 -10.38 12.27 4.42
C ARG A 76 -8.93 12.05 4.81
N CYS A 77 -8.02 11.85 3.84
CA CYS A 77 -6.58 11.79 4.11
C CYS A 77 -6.08 13.16 4.55
N ALA A 78 -6.48 14.24 3.86
CA ALA A 78 -6.18 15.60 4.30
C ALA A 78 -6.67 15.89 5.74
N ALA A 79 -7.88 15.45 6.08
CA ALA A 79 -8.37 15.59 7.44
C ALA A 79 -7.55 14.77 8.47
N PHE A 80 -7.09 13.57 8.10
CA PHE A 80 -6.23 12.74 8.95
C PHE A 80 -4.84 13.38 9.14
N GLU A 81 -4.22 13.85 8.06
CA GLU A 81 -2.91 14.51 8.07
C GLU A 81 -2.91 15.86 8.80
N GLN A 82 -4.03 16.60 8.78
CA GLN A 82 -4.12 17.88 9.49
C GLN A 82 -4.47 17.73 10.97
N ASN A 83 -5.21 16.68 11.37
CA ASN A 83 -5.76 16.57 12.72
C ASN A 83 -5.18 15.44 13.55
N THR A 84 -4.78 14.32 12.93
CA THR A 84 -4.36 13.10 13.66
C THR A 84 -2.86 12.86 13.57
N VAL A 85 -2.26 12.97 12.37
CA VAL A 85 -0.81 12.75 12.18
C VAL A 85 0.07 13.68 13.03
N PRO A 86 -0.25 14.98 13.25
CA PRO A 86 0.57 15.83 14.11
C PRO A 86 0.60 15.36 15.56
N GLN A 87 -0.51 14.78 16.04
CA GLN A 87 -0.57 14.17 17.38
C GLN A 87 0.20 12.85 17.41
N ILE A 88 0.07 11.99 16.40
CA ILE A 88 0.89 10.77 16.26
C ILE A 88 2.37 11.12 16.32
N ARG A 89 2.79 12.15 15.56
CA ARG A 89 4.16 12.61 15.54
C ARG A 89 4.63 13.04 16.93
N THR A 90 3.92 13.97 17.55
CA THR A 90 4.35 14.61 18.80
C THR A 90 4.30 13.65 19.99
N GLU A 91 3.28 12.81 20.08
CA GLU A 91 3.00 12.00 21.27
C GLU A 91 3.50 10.55 21.16
N LEU A 92 3.76 10.04 19.94
CA LEU A 92 4.20 8.66 19.74
C LEU A 92 5.55 8.57 19.02
N VAL A 93 5.74 9.32 17.93
CA VAL A 93 6.97 9.21 17.13
C VAL A 93 8.15 9.92 17.81
N ASP A 94 7.98 11.18 18.21
CA ASP A 94 9.05 11.97 18.83
C ASP A 94 9.56 11.36 20.15
N PRO A 95 8.72 10.72 21.01
CA PRO A 95 9.18 9.98 22.17
C PRO A 95 9.81 8.61 21.86
N GLY A 96 9.72 8.13 20.61
CA GLY A 96 10.24 6.82 20.19
C GLY A 96 9.31 5.64 20.45
N GLU A 97 8.02 5.88 20.72
CA GLU A 97 7.01 4.85 20.99
C GLU A 97 6.40 4.26 19.71
N ALA A 98 6.46 4.98 18.58
CA ALA A 98 5.96 4.50 17.29
C ALA A 98 6.85 4.90 16.11
N THR A 99 6.78 4.08 15.06
CA THR A 99 7.12 4.48 13.69
C THR A 99 5.82 4.72 12.91
N PHE A 100 5.74 5.85 12.20
CA PHE A 100 4.65 6.13 11.25
C PHE A 100 5.17 5.96 9.83
N VAL A 101 4.51 5.13 9.03
CA VAL A 101 4.83 4.87 7.62
C VAL A 101 3.67 5.35 6.75
N SER A 102 3.98 6.17 5.75
CA SER A 102 3.02 6.60 4.74
C SER A 102 3.22 5.78 3.46
N ARG A 103 2.13 5.27 2.92
CA ARG A 103 2.04 4.61 1.61
C ARG A 103 1.05 5.36 0.77
N THR A 104 1.47 5.82 -0.41
CA THR A 104 0.61 6.70 -1.23
C THR A 104 0.05 5.98 -2.43
N ILE A 105 -1.28 5.88 -2.49
CA ILE A 105 -2.02 5.17 -3.54
C ILE A 105 -3.01 6.11 -4.24
N PRO A 106 -2.97 6.22 -5.58
CA PRO A 106 -3.78 7.19 -6.32
C PRO A 106 -5.12 6.59 -6.76
N VAL A 107 -6.08 6.48 -5.83
CA VAL A 107 -7.33 5.73 -6.00
C VAL A 107 -8.61 6.58 -5.94
N VAL A 108 -8.51 7.88 -5.66
CA VAL A 108 -9.66 8.76 -5.37
C VAL A 108 -9.95 9.76 -6.48
N TYR A 109 -9.08 10.75 -6.74
CA TYR A 109 -9.29 11.73 -7.82
C TYR A 109 -8.15 11.71 -8.86
N PRO A 110 -8.42 12.12 -10.13
CA PRO A 110 -7.46 11.95 -11.22
C PRO A 110 -6.10 12.64 -11.02
N TRP A 111 -6.04 13.72 -10.24
CA TRP A 111 -4.78 14.41 -9.97
C TRP A 111 -3.92 13.69 -8.91
N GLY A 112 -4.50 12.75 -8.16
CA GLY A 112 -3.77 11.95 -7.18
C GLY A 112 -2.66 11.11 -7.80
N SER A 113 -2.86 10.60 -9.02
CA SER A 113 -1.84 9.80 -9.72
C SER A 113 -0.53 10.56 -10.01
N PRO A 114 -0.53 11.69 -10.74
CA PRO A 114 0.69 12.47 -10.91
C PRO A 114 1.27 13.00 -9.60
N ALA A 115 0.44 13.32 -8.59
CA ALA A 115 0.93 13.72 -7.26
C ALA A 115 1.67 12.60 -6.53
N THR A 116 1.13 11.37 -6.54
CA THR A 116 1.81 10.18 -5.98
C THR A 116 3.15 9.94 -6.65
N TYR A 117 3.23 10.01 -7.98
CA TYR A 117 4.50 9.86 -8.68
C TYR A 117 5.51 10.96 -8.32
N ALA A 118 5.04 12.20 -8.15
CA ALA A 118 5.90 13.29 -7.69
C ALA A 118 6.37 13.11 -6.23
N LEU A 119 5.53 12.55 -5.36
CA LEU A 119 5.92 12.19 -3.99
C LEU A 119 7.04 11.14 -4.01
N GLU A 120 6.89 10.04 -4.76
CA GLU A 120 7.92 9.01 -4.89
C GLU A 120 9.23 9.56 -5.46
N ALA A 121 9.14 10.38 -6.51
CA ALA A 121 10.31 11.04 -7.10
C ALA A 121 11.00 12.01 -6.14
N THR A 122 10.22 12.70 -5.30
CA THR A 122 10.74 13.58 -4.25
C THR A 122 11.41 12.77 -3.15
N PHE A 123 10.77 11.70 -2.66
CA PHE A 123 11.32 10.82 -1.62
C PHE A 123 12.63 10.16 -2.04
N ALA A 124 12.74 9.72 -3.30
CA ALA A 124 13.96 9.16 -3.85
C ALA A 124 15.14 10.14 -3.86
N ARG A 125 14.86 11.46 -3.82
CA ARG A 125 15.86 12.53 -3.76
C ARG A 125 16.13 12.97 -2.33
N ASP A 126 15.07 13.21 -1.56
CA ASP A 126 15.15 13.73 -0.20
C ASP A 126 13.87 13.41 0.60
N ALA A 127 14.05 12.79 1.77
CA ALA A 127 12.94 12.36 2.62
C ALA A 127 12.22 13.53 3.31
N ASP A 128 12.92 14.61 3.66
CA ASP A 128 12.30 15.77 4.32
C ASP A 128 11.48 16.59 3.30
N ALA A 129 11.95 16.68 2.06
CA ALA A 129 11.22 17.28 0.94
C ALA A 129 9.94 16.49 0.62
N PHE A 130 9.94 15.15 0.73
CA PHE A 130 8.71 14.35 0.59
C PHE A 130 7.64 14.81 1.59
N TRP A 131 7.98 14.94 2.87
CA TRP A 131 7.02 15.36 3.90
C TRP A 131 6.56 16.80 3.69
N THR A 132 7.45 17.67 3.20
CA THR A 132 7.13 19.05 2.84
C THR A 132 6.13 19.12 1.68
N LEU A 133 6.32 18.29 0.65
CA LEU A 133 5.41 18.21 -0.50
C LEU A 133 4.08 17.52 -0.14
N ALA A 134 4.10 16.44 0.64
CA ALA A 134 2.90 15.76 1.10
C ALA A 134 1.98 16.72 1.89
N ALA A 135 2.56 17.47 2.83
CA ALA A 135 1.82 18.50 3.57
C ALA A 135 1.21 19.55 2.64
N HIS A 136 1.94 19.98 1.59
CA HIS A 136 1.42 20.92 0.61
C HIS A 136 0.18 20.39 -0.13
N TYR A 137 0.21 19.14 -0.57
CA TYR A 137 -0.95 18.51 -1.22
C TYR A 137 -2.14 18.42 -0.27
N PHE A 138 -1.95 17.92 0.94
CA PHE A 138 -3.03 17.76 1.92
C PHE A 138 -3.61 19.09 2.40
N ASP A 139 -2.82 20.16 2.48
CA ASP A 139 -3.28 21.50 2.89
C ASP A 139 -4.02 22.27 1.79
N ARG A 140 -3.81 21.92 0.52
CA ARG A 140 -4.26 22.73 -0.64
C ARG A 140 -5.00 21.92 -1.71
N GLN A 141 -5.60 20.80 -1.34
CA GLN A 141 -6.30 19.88 -2.25
C GLN A 141 -7.29 20.57 -3.19
N ASP A 142 -7.97 21.63 -2.73
CA ASP A 142 -8.96 22.40 -3.51
C ASP A 142 -8.34 23.22 -4.66
N THR A 143 -7.02 23.37 -4.67
CA THR A 143 -6.28 24.11 -5.68
C THR A 143 -5.70 23.23 -6.79
N PHE A 144 -5.79 21.90 -6.64
CA PHE A 144 -5.22 20.94 -7.57
C PHE A 144 -6.25 20.32 -8.50
N ASP A 145 -5.84 20.15 -9.74
CA ASP A 145 -6.52 19.37 -10.75
C ASP A 145 -5.48 18.64 -11.60
N ARG A 146 -5.95 17.82 -12.54
CA ARG A 146 -5.06 17.00 -13.38
C ARG A 146 -4.15 17.84 -14.27
N ASP A 147 -4.59 19.03 -14.66
CA ASP A 147 -3.89 19.87 -15.62
C ASP A 147 -2.83 20.75 -14.94
N ASN A 148 -2.97 21.03 -13.64
CA ASN A 148 -2.11 21.99 -12.92
C ASN A 148 -1.18 21.37 -11.87
N VAL A 149 -1.39 20.11 -11.49
CA VAL A 149 -0.75 19.53 -10.31
C VAL A 149 0.77 19.48 -10.42
N LEU A 150 1.33 19.10 -11.58
CA LEU A 150 2.77 19.03 -11.78
C LEU A 150 3.42 20.43 -11.85
N ASP A 151 2.83 21.38 -12.57
CA ASP A 151 3.30 22.77 -12.62
C ASP A 151 3.38 23.42 -11.22
N ARG A 152 2.34 23.17 -10.40
CA ARG A 152 2.29 23.65 -9.02
C ARG A 152 3.31 22.93 -8.13
N THR A 153 3.52 21.64 -8.37
CA THR A 153 4.54 20.83 -7.67
C THR A 153 5.94 21.37 -7.93
N GLU A 154 6.29 21.59 -9.19
CA GLU A 154 7.58 22.16 -9.57
C GLU A 154 7.78 23.53 -8.90
N SER A 155 6.76 24.40 -9.00
CA SER A 155 6.81 25.74 -8.42
C SER A 155 6.99 25.73 -6.90
N PHE A 156 6.31 24.82 -6.21
CA PHE A 156 6.40 24.68 -4.77
C PHE A 156 7.76 24.13 -4.33
N LEU A 157 8.20 23.02 -4.94
CA LEU A 157 9.48 22.40 -4.61
C LEU A 157 10.66 23.35 -4.85
N ALA A 158 10.65 24.08 -5.98
CA ALA A 158 11.69 25.06 -6.30
C ALA A 158 11.74 26.24 -5.32
N ALA A 159 10.62 26.54 -4.64
CA ALA A 159 10.52 27.64 -3.69
C ALA A 159 10.85 27.21 -2.24
N GLU A 160 10.44 26.00 -1.84
CA GLU A 160 10.41 25.59 -0.43
C GLU A 160 11.45 24.51 -0.10
N THR A 161 12.17 23.96 -1.08
CA THR A 161 13.11 22.86 -0.89
C THR A 161 14.37 23.02 -1.76
N ASP A 162 15.38 22.18 -1.52
CA ASP A 162 16.63 22.16 -2.31
C ASP A 162 16.65 21.06 -3.40
N VAL A 163 15.56 20.33 -3.61
CA VAL A 163 15.53 19.27 -4.64
C VAL A 163 15.46 19.83 -6.06
N ASP A 164 15.92 19.06 -7.04
CA ASP A 164 15.72 19.36 -8.46
C ASP A 164 14.24 19.20 -8.84
N ALA A 165 13.48 20.28 -8.69
CA ALA A 165 12.04 20.32 -8.90
C ALA A 165 11.64 19.92 -10.34
N ALA A 166 12.40 20.38 -11.34
CA ALA A 166 12.17 20.02 -12.74
C ALA A 166 12.42 18.51 -12.96
N GLY A 167 13.49 17.97 -12.34
CA GLY A 167 13.76 16.54 -12.36
C GLY A 167 12.68 15.70 -11.67
N VAL A 168 12.09 16.19 -10.57
CA VAL A 168 10.94 15.54 -9.91
C VAL A 168 9.75 15.45 -10.86
N VAL A 169 9.43 16.55 -11.56
CA VAL A 169 8.30 16.55 -12.50
C VAL A 169 8.57 15.67 -13.72
N ASP A 170 9.78 15.70 -14.31
CA ASP A 170 10.13 14.79 -15.42
C ASP A 170 9.99 13.32 -15.01
N ASP A 171 10.48 12.95 -13.82
CA ASP A 171 10.33 11.59 -13.31
C ASP A 171 8.86 11.22 -13.08
N ALA A 172 8.04 12.16 -12.61
CA ALA A 172 6.63 11.95 -12.38
C ALA A 172 5.84 11.77 -13.69
N GLU A 173 6.09 12.59 -14.70
CA GLU A 173 5.48 12.48 -16.04
C GLU A 173 5.87 11.18 -16.75
N ARG A 174 7.10 10.73 -16.52
CA ARG A 174 7.64 9.49 -17.11
C ARG A 174 7.36 8.25 -16.26
N GLU A 175 6.72 8.42 -15.10
CA GLU A 175 6.40 7.36 -14.14
C GLU A 175 7.64 6.54 -13.74
N VAL A 176 8.79 7.20 -13.52
CA VAL A 176 10.09 6.55 -13.23
C VAL A 176 10.02 5.64 -12.00
N HIS A 177 9.15 5.97 -11.05
CA HIS A 177 8.94 5.24 -9.80
C HIS A 177 7.70 4.33 -9.82
N ALA A 178 7.25 3.87 -11.00
CA ALA A 178 6.10 2.96 -11.14
C ALA A 178 6.20 1.70 -10.28
N ASP A 179 7.39 1.14 -10.11
CA ASP A 179 7.56 -0.04 -9.25
C ASP A 179 7.24 0.26 -7.77
N ALA A 180 7.58 1.46 -7.27
CA ALA A 180 7.27 1.85 -5.88
C ALA A 180 5.76 2.06 -5.69
N VAL A 181 5.12 2.78 -6.63
CA VAL A 181 3.66 2.97 -6.63
C VAL A 181 2.94 1.62 -6.74
N GLN A 182 3.42 0.71 -7.58
CA GLN A 182 2.83 -0.62 -7.74
C GLN A 182 3.00 -1.47 -6.48
N THR A 183 4.15 -1.39 -5.79
CA THR A 183 4.35 -2.06 -4.49
C THR A 183 3.30 -1.62 -3.47
N ASP A 184 2.98 -0.33 -3.41
CA ASP A 184 1.95 0.19 -2.51
C ASP A 184 0.54 -0.25 -2.91
N LEU A 185 0.24 -0.24 -4.21
CA LEU A 185 -1.04 -0.74 -4.73
C LEU A 185 -1.22 -2.24 -4.44
N ASP A 186 -0.21 -3.07 -4.71
CA ASP A 186 -0.22 -4.51 -4.46
C ASP A 186 -0.37 -4.82 -2.96
N ALA A 187 0.36 -4.08 -2.11
CA ALA A 187 0.22 -4.21 -0.66
C ALA A 187 -1.18 -3.79 -0.18
N SER A 188 -1.78 -2.77 -0.80
CA SER A 188 -3.14 -2.32 -0.48
C SER A 188 -4.20 -3.36 -0.89
N GLU A 189 -4.07 -3.95 -2.08
CA GLU A 189 -4.97 -5.00 -2.58
C GLU A 189 -4.86 -6.25 -1.72
N ALA A 190 -3.64 -6.72 -1.47
CA ALA A 190 -3.40 -7.91 -0.65
C ALA A 190 -3.84 -7.73 0.81
N ALA A 191 -3.91 -6.50 1.31
CA ALA A 191 -4.42 -6.18 2.65
C ALA A 191 -5.91 -5.80 2.67
N ASP A 192 -6.66 -6.01 1.58
CA ASP A 192 -8.07 -5.67 1.43
C ASP A 192 -8.38 -4.20 1.80
N VAL A 193 -7.56 -3.26 1.33
CA VAL A 193 -7.81 -1.82 1.47
C VAL A 193 -8.85 -1.37 0.44
N ASP A 194 -10.02 -0.95 0.91
CA ASP A 194 -11.17 -0.56 0.08
C ASP A 194 -11.49 0.95 0.13
N GLY A 195 -10.66 1.73 0.82
CA GLY A 195 -10.79 3.19 0.90
C GLY A 195 -9.62 3.87 1.62
N THR A 196 -9.54 5.18 1.49
CA THR A 196 -8.48 6.00 2.10
C THR A 196 -9.04 7.08 3.05
N PRO A 197 -8.29 7.43 4.12
CA PRO A 197 -7.11 6.71 4.60
C PRO A 197 -7.52 5.34 5.16
N THR A 198 -6.67 4.34 5.02
CA THR A 198 -6.75 3.11 5.83
C THR A 198 -5.47 2.97 6.63
N VAL A 199 -5.61 2.90 7.95
CA VAL A 199 -4.51 2.87 8.91
C VAL A 199 -4.47 1.51 9.59
N PHE A 200 -3.33 0.82 9.51
CA PHE A 200 -3.03 -0.43 10.20
C PHE A 200 -2.15 -0.16 11.42
N LEU A 201 -2.48 -0.82 12.53
CA LEU A 201 -1.81 -0.63 13.81
C LEU A 201 -1.18 -1.94 14.28
N PHE A 202 0.11 -1.89 14.55
CA PHE A 202 0.90 -3.00 15.09
C PHE A 202 1.55 -2.56 16.40
N ARG A 203 1.66 -3.50 17.34
CA ARG A 203 2.41 -3.31 18.59
C ARG A 203 3.18 -4.58 18.94
N ASP A 204 4.47 -4.40 19.22
CA ASP A 204 5.46 -5.45 19.47
C ASP A 204 5.55 -6.44 18.30
N GLY A 205 5.41 -5.92 17.07
CA GLY A 205 5.40 -6.72 15.84
C GLY A 205 4.08 -7.44 15.56
N GLU A 206 3.08 -7.35 16.44
CA GLU A 206 1.79 -8.02 16.28
C GLU A 206 0.70 -7.05 15.81
N TYR A 207 -0.11 -7.49 14.85
CA TYR A 207 -1.26 -6.78 14.30
C TYR A 207 -2.33 -6.61 15.38
N ARG A 208 -2.80 -5.38 15.55
CA ARG A 208 -3.84 -5.04 16.51
C ARG A 208 -5.16 -4.83 15.83
N THR A 209 -5.22 -3.91 14.87
CA THR A 209 -6.45 -3.53 14.18
C THR A 209 -6.14 -2.65 12.96
N ARG A 210 -7.19 -2.34 12.20
CA ARG A 210 -7.19 -1.32 11.15
C ARG A 210 -8.41 -0.42 11.27
N ALA A 211 -8.31 0.79 10.73
CA ALA A 211 -9.45 1.70 10.56
C ALA A 211 -9.40 2.41 9.21
N THR A 212 -10.58 2.65 8.62
CA THR A 212 -10.74 3.28 7.31
C THR A 212 -11.62 4.52 7.40
N GLY A 213 -11.23 5.59 6.70
CA GLY A 213 -11.96 6.86 6.65
C GLY A 213 -11.57 7.81 7.78
N SER A 214 -12.40 7.94 8.80
CA SER A 214 -12.14 8.88 9.91
C SER A 214 -11.37 8.19 11.02
N VAL A 215 -10.05 8.39 11.04
CA VAL A 215 -9.15 7.84 12.06
C VAL A 215 -8.75 8.95 13.03
N SER A 216 -9.12 8.82 14.31
CA SER A 216 -8.77 9.77 15.37
C SER A 216 -7.54 9.32 16.15
N PHE A 217 -6.87 10.27 16.81
CA PHE A 217 -5.75 9.96 17.69
C PHE A 217 -6.15 9.07 18.88
N ASP A 218 -7.32 9.27 19.46
CA ASP A 218 -7.85 8.44 20.55
C ASP A 218 -8.04 6.97 20.12
N PHE A 219 -8.47 6.75 18.88
CA PHE A 219 -8.56 5.39 18.34
C PHE A 219 -7.16 4.76 18.22
N VAL A 220 -6.20 5.50 17.66
CA VAL A 220 -4.83 5.03 17.47
C VAL A 220 -4.19 4.65 18.81
N THR A 221 -4.27 5.54 19.79
CA THR A 221 -3.70 5.29 21.12
C THR A 221 -4.40 4.16 21.86
N GLY A 222 -5.74 4.11 21.84
CA GLY A 222 -6.51 3.03 22.47
C GLY A 222 -6.22 1.65 21.87
N ALA A 223 -6.03 1.56 20.55
CA ALA A 223 -5.66 0.32 19.88
C ALA A 223 -4.20 -0.11 20.12
N LEU A 224 -3.34 0.84 20.51
CA LEU A 224 -1.95 0.61 20.84
C LEU A 224 -1.74 0.46 22.35
N GLU A 225 -2.75 0.39 23.21
CA GLU A 225 -2.52 0.13 24.64
C GLU A 225 -1.89 -1.27 24.88
N PRO A 226 -1.05 -1.45 25.93
CA PRO A 226 -0.39 -2.72 26.23
C PRO A 226 -1.33 -3.88 26.55
#